data_AF-A0A256WJ35-F1
#
_entry.id   AF-A0A256WJ35-F1
#
_cell.length_a   1.000
_cell.length_b   1.000
_cell.length_c   1.000
_cell.angle_alpha   90.00
_cell.angle_beta   90.00
_cell.angle_gamma   90.00
#
_symmetry.space_group_name_H-M   'P 1'
#
loop_
_entity.id
_entity.type
_entity.pdbx_description
1 polymer ?
#
loop_
_entity_poly.entity_id
_entity_poly.type
_entity_poly.pdbx_seq_one_letter_code
_entity_poly.pdbx_strand_id
1 'polypeptide(L)'
;MKNLIRLIFSFSLIIGLISCERTLYSDSETVLARVGEKYLHISDISDNMSLSGNESDSIRMIKSMVDNWVRQELLLQRANTNLPDSLKDFSKQLESYKNNLIVYEYKKRLVAQNLDTKVSDSDIESYYASHQKEFELKENIIQFVYMKIHPYWYFINIRNFKIKEDVSPLNFERNKIENIILNKRKLQLLNNLDESIFQEASLQHQFEIY
;
A
#
# COMPACT_ATOMS: atom_id res chain seq x y z
N MET A 1 -28.13 -68.08 -0.53
CA MET A 1 -28.46 -66.83 -1.26
C MET A 1 -28.30 -65.55 -0.42
N LYS A 2 -28.59 -65.55 0.90
CA LYS A 2 -28.40 -64.37 1.78
C LYS A 2 -26.92 -63.95 2.00
N ASN A 3 -25.98 -64.90 1.90
CA ASN A 3 -24.55 -64.62 2.09
C ASN A 3 -23.84 -64.11 0.82
N LEU A 4 -24.44 -64.30 -0.37
CA LEU A 4 -23.90 -63.79 -1.64
C LEU A 4 -24.21 -62.30 -1.81
N ILE A 5 -25.39 -61.87 -1.35
CA ILE A 5 -25.85 -60.47 -1.39
C ILE A 5 -25.08 -59.58 -0.39
N ARG A 6 -24.68 -60.13 0.78
CA ARG A 6 -23.82 -59.41 1.73
C ARG A 6 -22.40 -59.17 1.19
N LEU A 7 -21.87 -60.09 0.37
CA LEU A 7 -20.54 -59.95 -0.23
C LEU A 7 -20.51 -58.89 -1.35
N ILE A 8 -21.61 -58.75 -2.11
CA ILE A 8 -21.75 -57.76 -3.17
C ILE A 8 -21.95 -56.35 -2.59
N PHE A 9 -22.68 -56.23 -1.47
CA PHE A 9 -22.82 -54.97 -0.75
C PHE A 9 -21.54 -54.53 -0.02
N SER A 10 -20.67 -55.46 0.41
CA SER A 10 -19.37 -55.10 1.01
C SER A 10 -18.32 -54.71 -0.03
N PHE A 11 -18.40 -55.21 -1.26
CA PHE A 11 -17.47 -54.86 -2.35
C PHE A 11 -17.82 -53.51 -3.00
N SER A 12 -19.11 -53.13 -3.02
CA SER A 12 -19.57 -51.83 -3.52
C SER A 12 -19.18 -50.63 -2.63
N LEU A 13 -18.79 -50.86 -1.36
CA LEU A 13 -18.41 -49.79 -0.42
C LEU A 13 -16.90 -49.45 -0.49
N ILE A 14 -16.08 -50.32 -1.06
CA ILE A 14 -14.62 -50.15 -1.12
C ILE A 14 -14.17 -49.42 -2.41
N ILE A 15 -14.99 -49.41 -3.46
CA ILE A 15 -14.69 -48.71 -4.72
C ILE A 15 -15.02 -47.20 -4.65
N GLY A 16 -15.74 -46.76 -3.60
CA GLY A 16 -16.16 -45.36 -3.43
C GLY A 16 -15.12 -44.40 -2.82
N LEU A 17 -13.93 -44.88 -2.44
CA LEU A 17 -12.89 -44.03 -1.81
C LEU A 17 -11.73 -43.65 -2.74
N ILE A 18 -11.76 -44.05 -4.01
CA ILE A 18 -10.81 -43.51 -5.01
C ILE A 18 -11.53 -42.41 -5.78
N SER A 19 -11.85 -41.32 -5.09
CA SER A 19 -12.35 -40.10 -5.71
C SER A 19 -11.50 -38.91 -5.27
N CYS A 20 -10.96 -38.22 -6.28
CA CYS A 20 -10.20 -36.98 -6.22
C CYS A 20 -8.83 -37.01 -5.50
N GLU A 21 -7.85 -37.65 -6.14
CA GLU A 21 -6.61 -36.91 -6.40
C GLU A 21 -6.89 -36.03 -7.63
N ARG A 22 -7.60 -34.92 -7.41
CA ARG A 22 -7.36 -33.75 -8.26
C ARG A 22 -5.96 -33.32 -7.84
N THR A 23 -4.97 -33.73 -8.62
CA THR A 23 -3.70 -33.01 -8.68
C THR A 23 -4.08 -31.54 -8.80
N LEU A 24 -3.87 -30.78 -7.72
CA LEU A 24 -3.78 -29.34 -7.80
C LEU A 24 -2.62 -29.11 -8.76
N TYR A 25 -2.96 -28.88 -10.02
CA TYR A 25 -2.04 -28.37 -11.02
C TYR A 25 -1.58 -27.04 -10.46
N SER A 26 -0.44 -27.08 -9.77
CA SER A 26 0.16 -25.91 -9.18
C SER A 26 0.75 -25.12 -10.33
N ASP A 27 0.15 -23.97 -10.62
CA ASP A 27 0.70 -23.02 -11.59
C ASP A 27 2.19 -22.73 -11.30
N SER A 28 2.68 -22.92 -10.07
CA SER A 28 4.09 -22.75 -9.67
C SER A 28 5.13 -23.47 -10.54
N GLU A 29 4.77 -24.55 -11.26
CA GLU A 29 5.74 -25.27 -12.10
C GLU A 29 5.87 -24.72 -13.53
N THR A 30 4.93 -23.89 -14.00
CA THR A 30 4.97 -23.40 -15.38
C THR A 30 6.10 -22.39 -15.57
N VAL A 31 7.14 -22.81 -16.29
CA VAL A 31 8.30 -21.98 -16.65
C VAL A 31 7.97 -21.09 -17.85
N LEU A 32 8.16 -19.79 -17.70
CA LEU A 32 7.96 -18.79 -18.75
C LEU A 32 9.25 -18.42 -19.48
N ALA A 33 10.39 -18.42 -18.78
CA ALA A 33 11.70 -18.14 -19.36
C ALA A 33 12.85 -18.71 -18.52
N ARG A 34 14.05 -18.79 -19.11
CA ARG A 34 15.29 -19.22 -18.45
C ARG A 34 16.47 -18.35 -18.91
N VAL A 35 17.31 -17.93 -17.97
CA VAL A 35 18.60 -17.25 -18.24
C VAL A 35 19.68 -17.90 -17.38
N GLY A 36 20.61 -18.64 -18.00
CA GLY A 36 21.63 -19.42 -17.28
C GLY A 36 20.98 -20.50 -16.41
N GLU A 37 21.23 -20.46 -15.10
CA GLU A 37 20.63 -21.38 -14.13
C GLU A 37 19.35 -20.84 -13.46
N LYS A 38 18.91 -19.63 -13.82
CA LYS A 38 17.70 -19.02 -13.28
C LYS A 38 16.50 -19.29 -14.19
N TYR A 39 15.36 -19.57 -13.57
CA TYR A 39 14.07 -19.82 -14.21
C TYR A 39 13.06 -18.80 -13.71
N LEU A 40 12.24 -18.29 -14.62
CA LEU A 40 11.08 -17.46 -14.30
C LEU A 40 9.83 -18.33 -14.37
N HIS A 41 9.14 -18.48 -13.25
CA HIS A 41 7.89 -19.21 -13.16
C HIS A 41 6.70 -18.25 -13.26
N ILE A 42 5.54 -18.76 -13.66
CA ILE A 42 4.30 -17.95 -13.70
C ILE A 42 3.92 -17.43 -12.30
N SER A 43 4.25 -18.17 -11.23
CA SER A 43 4.03 -17.74 -9.84
C SER A 43 4.77 -16.45 -9.49
N ASP A 44 5.99 -16.28 -10.02
CA ASP A 44 6.82 -15.09 -9.77
C ASP A 44 6.16 -13.80 -10.32
N ILE A 45 5.31 -13.97 -11.34
CA ILE A 45 4.52 -12.89 -11.95
C ILE A 45 3.19 -12.71 -11.21
N SER A 46 2.51 -13.79 -10.82
CA SER A 46 1.18 -13.71 -10.22
C SER A 46 1.18 -13.25 -8.75
N ASP A 47 2.20 -13.61 -7.97
CA ASP A 47 2.27 -13.26 -6.53
C ASP A 47 2.39 -11.75 -6.29
N ASN A 48 2.83 -11.01 -7.31
CA ASN A 48 2.94 -9.56 -7.28
C ASN A 48 1.71 -8.83 -7.88
N MET A 49 0.63 -9.54 -8.24
CA MET A 49 -0.52 -8.91 -8.92
C MET A 49 -1.90 -9.29 -8.35
N SER A 50 -2.69 -8.25 -8.05
CA SER A 50 -4.15 -8.31 -8.14
C SER A 50 -4.54 -8.14 -9.60
N LEU A 51 -4.67 -9.23 -10.35
CA LEU A 51 -5.05 -9.20 -11.77
C LEU A 51 -6.51 -8.74 -11.91
N SER A 52 -6.72 -7.44 -12.14
CA SER A 52 -8.00 -6.87 -12.60
C SER A 52 -7.77 -6.29 -13.99
N GLY A 53 -8.13 -7.04 -15.05
CA GLY A 53 -7.92 -6.60 -16.43
C GLY A 53 -8.43 -7.59 -17.48
N ASN A 54 -8.72 -7.06 -18.67
CA ASN A 54 -9.17 -7.79 -19.87
C ASN A 54 -8.10 -8.76 -20.38
N GLU A 55 -8.48 -9.97 -20.81
CA GLU A 55 -7.58 -11.09 -21.13
C GLU A 55 -6.51 -10.74 -22.18
N SER A 56 -6.84 -9.91 -23.17
CA SER A 56 -5.91 -9.51 -24.23
C SER A 56 -4.79 -8.58 -23.74
N ASP A 57 -5.11 -7.66 -22.82
CA ASP A 57 -4.12 -6.77 -22.19
C ASP A 57 -3.19 -7.56 -21.26
N SER A 58 -3.72 -8.60 -20.59
CA SER A 58 -2.97 -9.49 -19.71
C SER A 58 -1.86 -10.25 -20.45
N ILE A 59 -2.11 -10.73 -21.68
CA ILE A 59 -1.08 -11.44 -22.48
C ILE A 59 0.07 -10.50 -22.85
N ARG A 60 -0.24 -9.27 -23.26
CA ARG A 60 0.78 -8.27 -23.61
C ARG A 60 1.61 -7.88 -22.38
N MET A 61 0.95 -7.73 -21.24
CA MET A 61 1.59 -7.43 -19.96
C MET A 61 2.55 -8.54 -19.53
N ILE A 62 2.08 -9.80 -19.54
CA ILE A 62 2.91 -10.97 -19.21
C ILE A 62 4.12 -11.04 -20.14
N LYS A 63 3.93 -10.90 -21.46
CA LYS A 63 5.03 -10.90 -22.43
C LYS A 63 6.06 -9.80 -22.12
N SER A 64 5.61 -8.60 -21.77
CA SER A 64 6.51 -7.50 -21.39
C SER A 64 7.25 -7.78 -20.09
N MET A 65 6.61 -8.41 -19.10
CA MET A 65 7.26 -8.76 -17.83
C MET A 65 8.34 -9.82 -18.05
N VAL A 66 8.05 -10.83 -18.87
CA VAL A 66 9.03 -11.85 -19.25
C VAL A 66 10.21 -11.22 -19.98
N ASP A 67 9.98 -10.36 -20.99
CA ASP A 67 11.06 -9.68 -21.72
C ASP A 67 11.91 -8.78 -20.78
N ASN A 68 11.26 -8.02 -19.89
CA ASN A 68 11.96 -7.18 -18.90
C ASN A 68 12.82 -8.02 -17.96
N TRP A 69 12.28 -9.12 -17.41
CA TRP A 69 13.01 -10.03 -16.54
C TRP A 69 14.22 -10.65 -17.25
N VAL A 70 14.04 -11.14 -18.49
CA VAL A 70 15.15 -11.71 -19.29
C VAL A 70 16.23 -10.67 -19.52
N ARG A 71 15.88 -9.43 -19.88
CA ARG A 71 16.85 -8.34 -20.07
C ARG A 71 17.59 -8.01 -18.78
N GLN A 72 16.88 -7.92 -17.66
CA GLN A 72 17.48 -7.65 -16.36
C GLN A 72 18.47 -8.75 -15.96
N GLU A 73 18.09 -10.02 -16.11
CA GLU A 73 18.97 -11.14 -15.76
C GLU A 73 20.21 -11.23 -16.66
N LEU A 74 20.07 -10.99 -17.97
CA LEU A 74 21.22 -10.91 -18.89
C LEU A 74 22.17 -9.76 -18.53
N LEU A 75 21.63 -8.61 -18.13
CA LEU A 75 22.44 -7.47 -17.67
C LEU A 75 23.13 -7.77 -16.34
N LEU A 76 22.42 -8.37 -15.37
CA LEU A 76 22.98 -8.79 -14.10
C LEU A 76 24.09 -9.81 -14.28
N GLN A 77 23.91 -10.79 -15.17
CA GLN A 77 24.95 -11.77 -15.50
C GLN A 77 26.21 -11.07 -16.03
N ARG A 78 26.07 -10.15 -16.99
CA ARG A 78 27.20 -9.36 -17.50
C ARG A 78 27.86 -8.50 -16.43
N ALA A 79 27.06 -7.86 -15.57
CA ALA A 79 27.57 -7.06 -14.46
C ALA A 79 28.39 -7.91 -13.49
N ASN A 80 27.91 -9.11 -13.14
CA ASN A 80 28.61 -10.02 -12.23
C ASN A 80 29.94 -10.53 -12.81
N THR A 81 29.99 -10.76 -14.12
CA THR A 81 31.22 -11.18 -14.81
C THR A 81 32.24 -10.04 -14.94
N ASN A 82 31.77 -8.81 -15.20
CA ASN A 82 32.65 -7.71 -15.62
C ASN A 82 32.99 -6.71 -14.50
N LEU A 83 32.19 -6.64 -13.42
CA LEU A 83 32.47 -5.75 -12.29
C LEU A 83 33.39 -6.43 -11.26
N PRO A 84 34.36 -5.70 -10.69
CA PRO A 84 35.18 -6.19 -9.59
C PRO A 84 34.30 -6.48 -8.36
N ASP A 85 34.70 -7.49 -7.57
CA ASP A 85 33.92 -7.95 -6.40
C ASP A 85 33.71 -6.85 -5.35
N SER A 86 34.65 -5.92 -5.21
CA SER A 86 34.51 -4.76 -4.30
C SER A 86 33.33 -3.85 -4.65
N LEU A 87 32.91 -3.78 -5.92
CA LEU A 87 31.74 -2.99 -6.35
C LEU A 87 30.44 -3.79 -6.29
N LYS A 88 30.51 -5.09 -5.98
CA LYS A 88 29.35 -5.99 -5.85
C LYS A 88 29.01 -6.31 -4.39
N ASP A 89 29.85 -5.89 -3.44
CA ASP A 89 29.56 -6.03 -2.02
C ASP A 89 28.52 -5.01 -1.56
N PHE A 90 27.28 -5.48 -1.44
CA PHE A 90 26.15 -4.72 -0.90
C PHE A 90 25.76 -5.15 0.52
N SER A 91 26.59 -5.94 1.21
CA SER A 91 26.24 -6.54 2.50
C SER A 91 25.77 -5.50 3.52
N LYS A 92 26.55 -4.42 3.71
CA LYS A 92 26.20 -3.31 4.61
C LYS A 92 24.96 -2.55 4.16
N GLN A 93 24.79 -2.35 2.86
CA GLN A 93 23.62 -1.65 2.31
C GLN A 93 22.34 -2.47 2.51
N LEU A 94 22.41 -3.79 2.28
CA LEU A 94 21.29 -4.70 2.49
C LEU A 94 20.92 -4.83 3.97
N GLU A 95 21.93 -4.89 4.86
CA GLU A 95 21.71 -4.88 6.29
C GLU A 95 21.06 -3.57 6.76
N SER A 96 21.58 -2.43 6.32
CA SER A 96 21.00 -1.11 6.63
C SER A 96 19.58 -1.00 6.10
N TYR A 97 19.32 -1.43 4.87
CA TYR A 97 17.99 -1.44 4.29
C TYR A 97 17.01 -2.30 5.10
N LYS A 98 17.43 -3.52 5.48
CA LYS A 98 16.64 -4.41 6.35
C LYS A 98 16.33 -3.76 7.70
N ASN A 99 17.33 -3.17 8.35
CA ASN A 99 17.17 -2.54 9.67
C ASN A 99 16.21 -1.34 9.59
N ASN A 100 16.35 -0.49 8.56
CA ASN A 100 15.44 0.63 8.33
C ASN A 100 14.00 0.18 8.08
N LEU A 101 13.81 -0.91 7.34
CA LEU A 101 12.48 -1.47 7.09
C LEU A 101 11.83 -2.00 8.37
N ILE A 102 12.61 -2.66 9.23
CA ILE A 102 12.12 -3.14 10.53
C ILE A 102 11.68 -1.96 11.41
N VAL A 103 12.50 -0.91 11.52
CA VAL A 103 12.16 0.30 12.28
C VAL A 103 10.91 0.98 11.71
N TYR A 104 10.80 1.07 10.38
CA TYR A 104 9.63 1.64 9.72
C TYR A 104 8.35 0.86 10.05
N GLU A 105 8.35 -0.47 9.91
CA GLU A 105 7.18 -1.30 10.19
C GLU A 105 6.78 -1.25 11.67
N TYR A 106 7.76 -1.20 12.58
CA TYR A 106 7.52 -0.99 14.01
C TYR A 106 6.81 0.35 14.27
N LYS A 107 7.38 1.47 13.81
CA LYS A 107 6.79 2.81 13.96
C LYS A 107 5.39 2.89 13.35
N LYS A 108 5.20 2.31 12.17
CA LYS A 108 3.90 2.25 11.48
C LYS A 108 2.84 1.52 12.30
N ARG A 109 3.16 0.36 12.89
CA ARG A 109 2.24 -0.38 13.76
C ARG A 109 1.88 0.39 15.02
N LEU A 110 2.86 1.05 15.66
CA LEU A 110 2.57 1.89 16.83
C LEU A 110 1.64 3.05 16.51
N VAL A 111 1.85 3.74 15.39
CA VAL A 111 0.95 4.81 14.96
C VAL A 111 -0.45 4.26 14.72
N ALA A 112 -0.60 3.14 14.04
CA ALA A 112 -1.91 2.55 13.78
C ALA A 112 -2.68 2.16 15.05
N GLN A 113 -1.98 1.78 16.13
CA GLN A 113 -2.58 1.37 17.39
C GLN A 113 -2.86 2.52 18.36
N ASN A 114 -2.03 3.57 18.35
CA ASN A 114 -2.02 4.61 19.39
C ASN A 114 -2.40 6.01 18.90
N LEU A 115 -2.57 6.23 17.59
CA LEU A 115 -2.95 7.54 17.06
C LEU A 115 -4.42 7.82 17.33
N ASP A 116 -4.71 8.90 18.05
CA ASP A 116 -6.07 9.42 18.18
C ASP A 116 -6.51 10.12 16.89
N THR A 117 -7.38 9.43 16.14
CA THR A 117 -7.93 9.91 14.87
C THR A 117 -9.16 10.81 15.02
N LYS A 118 -9.67 11.02 16.25
CA LYS A 118 -10.87 11.83 16.45
C LYS A 118 -10.50 13.31 16.42
N VAL A 119 -10.88 13.99 15.35
CA VAL A 119 -10.75 15.45 15.24
C VAL A 119 -12.13 16.07 15.42
N SER A 120 -12.27 16.94 16.42
CA SER A 120 -13.54 17.60 16.72
C SER A 120 -13.74 18.86 15.86
N ASP A 121 -14.99 19.30 15.71
CA ASP A 121 -15.30 20.56 15.03
C ASP A 121 -14.62 21.76 15.71
N SER A 122 -14.54 21.75 17.04
CA SER A 122 -13.84 22.79 17.79
C SER A 122 -12.34 22.81 17.54
N ASP A 123 -11.70 21.65 17.32
CA ASP A 123 -10.28 21.58 16.95
C ASP A 123 -10.05 22.26 15.59
N ILE A 124 -10.94 21.98 14.64
CA ILE A 124 -10.88 22.52 13.27
C ILE A 124 -11.09 24.04 13.27
N GLU A 125 -12.11 24.51 13.99
CA GLU A 125 -12.41 25.94 14.10
C GLU A 125 -11.28 26.71 14.79
N SER A 126 -10.74 26.15 15.89
CA SER A 126 -9.63 26.76 16.63
C SER A 126 -8.35 26.81 15.80
N TYR A 127 -8.05 25.75 15.05
CA TYR A 127 -6.90 25.72 14.15
C TYR A 127 -7.04 26.78 13.05
N TYR A 128 -8.21 26.81 12.39
CA TYR A 128 -8.47 27.77 11.33
C TYR A 128 -8.37 29.22 11.82
N ALA A 129 -8.98 29.52 12.97
CA ALA A 129 -8.96 30.87 13.54
C ALA A 129 -7.54 31.36 13.86
N SER A 130 -6.66 30.47 14.33
CA SER A 130 -5.27 30.80 14.67
C SER A 130 -4.33 30.84 13.46
N HIS A 131 -4.72 30.26 12.31
CA HIS A 131 -3.85 30.11 11.13
C HIS A 131 -4.49 30.67 9.83
N GLN A 132 -5.42 31.63 9.92
CA GLN A 132 -6.15 32.15 8.73
C GLN A 132 -5.24 32.62 7.59
N LYS A 133 -4.06 33.15 7.91
CA LYS A 133 -3.06 33.62 6.92
C LYS A 133 -2.48 32.49 6.06
N GLU A 134 -2.56 31.23 6.51
CA GLU A 134 -2.10 30.06 5.76
C GLU A 134 -3.17 29.51 4.79
N PHE A 135 -4.40 30.00 4.92
CA PHE A 135 -5.57 29.57 4.15
C PHE A 135 -5.95 30.64 3.13
N GLU A 136 -5.06 30.85 2.17
CA GLU A 136 -5.27 31.77 1.06
C GLU A 136 -6.03 31.09 -0.08
N LEU A 137 -7.01 31.79 -0.63
CA LEU A 137 -7.82 31.33 -1.74
C LEU A 137 -7.04 31.40 -3.07
N LYS A 138 -6.96 30.27 -3.78
CA LYS A 138 -6.15 30.15 -5.01
C LYS A 138 -6.85 30.67 -6.28
N GLU A 139 -8.17 30.81 -6.23
CA GLU A 139 -9.01 31.19 -7.37
C GLU A 139 -10.23 31.97 -6.89
N ASN A 140 -10.83 32.79 -7.75
CA ASN A 140 -12.04 33.52 -7.37
C ASN A 140 -13.20 32.53 -7.15
N ILE A 141 -13.98 32.70 -6.09
CA ILE A 141 -15.16 31.89 -5.80
C ILE A 141 -16.41 32.77 -5.67
N ILE A 142 -17.56 32.22 -6.05
CA ILE A 142 -18.87 32.83 -5.84
C ILE A 142 -19.75 31.89 -5.01
N GLN A 143 -20.49 32.45 -4.07
CA GLN A 143 -21.57 31.77 -3.38
C GLN A 143 -22.88 32.14 -4.06
N PHE A 144 -23.60 31.15 -4.58
CA PHE A 144 -24.89 31.37 -5.23
C PHE A 144 -25.91 30.33 -4.78
N VAL A 145 -27.19 30.68 -4.91
CA VAL A 145 -28.31 29.75 -4.82
C VAL A 145 -28.94 29.69 -6.20
N TYR A 146 -29.31 28.50 -6.65
CA TYR A 146 -29.99 28.34 -7.93
C TYR A 146 -31.31 27.58 -7.75
N MET A 147 -32.25 27.85 -8.65
CA MET A 147 -33.53 27.16 -8.73
C MET A 147 -33.74 26.73 -10.18
N LYS A 148 -33.97 25.44 -10.40
CA LYS A 148 -34.36 24.88 -11.69
C LYS A 148 -35.88 24.80 -11.76
N ILE A 149 -36.49 25.54 -12.67
CA ILE A 149 -37.96 25.60 -12.81
C ILE A 149 -38.43 24.78 -14.02
N HIS A 150 -37.63 24.73 -15.09
CA HIS A 150 -37.88 23.95 -16.30
C HIS A 150 -36.55 23.31 -16.77
N PRO A 151 -36.53 22.23 -17.57
CA PRO A 151 -35.30 21.65 -18.12
C PRO A 151 -34.28 22.66 -18.68
N TYR A 152 -34.76 23.79 -19.21
CA TYR A 152 -33.94 24.83 -19.83
C TYR A 152 -33.87 26.15 -19.04
N TRP A 153 -34.62 26.31 -17.94
CA TRP A 153 -34.69 27.59 -17.21
C TRP A 153 -34.13 27.44 -15.79
N TYR A 154 -33.11 28.24 -15.52
CA TYR A 154 -32.41 28.31 -14.24
C TYR A 154 -32.43 29.76 -13.74
N PHE A 155 -32.84 29.94 -12.49
CA PHE A 155 -32.65 31.20 -11.78
C PHE A 155 -31.42 31.06 -10.89
N ILE A 156 -30.50 32.01 -10.96
CA ILE A 156 -29.30 32.05 -10.14
C ILE A 156 -29.30 33.36 -9.36
N ASN A 157 -29.15 33.27 -8.05
CA ASN A 157 -28.95 34.40 -7.17
C ASN A 157 -27.56 34.31 -6.56
N ILE A 158 -26.68 35.23 -6.93
CA ILE A 158 -25.34 35.35 -6.34
C ILE A 158 -25.50 36.04 -4.99
N ARG A 159 -25.09 35.36 -3.91
CA ARG A 159 -25.16 35.85 -2.53
C ARG A 159 -23.86 36.53 -2.10
N ASN A 160 -22.71 36.01 -2.52
CA ASN A 160 -21.40 36.52 -2.12
C ASN A 160 -20.32 36.15 -3.15
N PHE A 161 -19.17 36.82 -3.10
CA PHE A 161 -17.98 36.48 -3.86
C PHE A 161 -16.72 36.70 -3.02
N LYS A 162 -15.66 35.94 -3.29
CA LYS A 162 -14.31 36.16 -2.78
C LYS A 162 -13.31 36.09 -3.92
N ILE A 163 -12.33 36.97 -3.89
CA ILE A 163 -11.28 36.99 -4.92
C ILE A 163 -10.12 36.11 -4.49
N LYS A 164 -9.33 35.69 -5.47
CA LYS A 164 -8.02 35.09 -5.24
C LYS A 164 -7.25 35.96 -4.25
N GLU A 165 -6.49 35.32 -3.37
CA GLU A 165 -5.71 35.94 -2.29
C GLU A 165 -6.52 36.34 -1.04
N ASP A 166 -7.86 36.28 -1.09
CA ASP A 166 -8.69 36.37 0.12
C ASP A 166 -8.53 35.12 1.00
N VAL A 167 -8.99 35.20 2.26
CA VAL A 167 -9.05 34.02 3.15
C VAL A 167 -10.07 33.01 2.62
N SER A 168 -9.60 31.79 2.36
CA SER A 168 -10.40 30.64 1.91
C SER A 168 -11.41 30.25 3.00
N PRO A 169 -12.73 30.14 2.69
CA PRO A 169 -13.71 29.81 3.71
C PRO A 169 -13.47 28.44 4.37
N LEU A 170 -13.76 28.33 5.68
CA LEU A 170 -13.51 27.13 6.49
C LEU A 170 -14.04 25.82 5.86
N ASN A 171 -15.21 25.85 5.22
CA ASN A 171 -15.80 24.65 4.63
C ASN A 171 -15.00 24.07 3.45
N PHE A 172 -14.18 24.89 2.77
CA PHE A 172 -13.26 24.41 1.73
C PHE A 172 -11.99 23.80 2.34
N GLU A 173 -11.56 24.31 3.49
CA GLU A 173 -10.30 23.91 4.13
C GLU A 173 -10.47 22.83 5.20
N ARG A 174 -11.69 22.48 5.58
CA ARG A 174 -12.00 21.53 6.68
C ARG A 174 -11.22 20.22 6.59
N ASN A 175 -11.30 19.51 5.46
CA ASN A 175 -10.59 18.23 5.27
C ASN A 175 -9.06 18.42 5.30
N LYS A 176 -8.57 19.56 4.79
CA LYS A 176 -7.14 19.87 4.82
C LYS A 176 -6.67 20.11 6.26
N ILE A 177 -7.43 20.87 7.05
CA ILE A 177 -7.15 21.14 8.46
C ILE A 177 -7.16 19.85 9.27
N GLU A 178 -8.16 18.99 9.07
CA GLU A 178 -8.23 17.68 9.71
C GLU A 178 -6.96 16.85 9.44
N ASN A 179 -6.55 16.75 8.17
CA ASN A 179 -5.31 16.06 7.80
C ASN A 179 -4.06 16.69 8.43
N ILE A 180 -4.00 18.02 8.53
CA ILE A 180 -2.89 18.71 9.20
C ILE A 180 -2.86 18.33 10.69
N ILE A 181 -4.00 18.35 11.38
CA ILE A 181 -4.11 17.99 12.79
C ILE A 181 -3.68 16.53 13.00
N LEU A 182 -4.21 15.61 12.21
CA LEU A 182 -3.84 14.19 12.28
C LEU A 182 -2.34 13.97 12.04
N ASN A 183 -1.76 14.67 11.06
CA ASN A 183 -0.33 14.57 10.80
C ASN A 183 0.51 15.16 11.94
N LYS A 184 0.09 16.29 12.53
CA LYS A 184 0.75 16.87 13.72
C LYS A 184 0.74 15.88 14.88
N ARG A 185 -0.40 15.25 15.18
CA ARG A 185 -0.53 14.23 16.24
C ARG A 185 0.35 13.01 15.97
N LYS A 186 0.40 12.54 14.72
CA LYS A 186 1.28 11.44 14.30
C LYS A 186 2.76 11.79 14.55
N LEU A 187 3.21 12.98 14.15
CA LEU A 187 4.58 13.42 14.36
C LEU A 187 4.91 13.52 15.86
N GLN A 188 4.01 14.09 16.66
CA GLN A 188 4.18 14.16 18.12
C GLN A 188 4.29 12.76 18.75
N LEU A 189 3.43 11.82 18.35
CA LEU A 189 3.48 10.44 18.85
C LEU A 189 4.83 9.77 18.54
N LEU A 190 5.34 9.91 17.32
CA LEU A 190 6.63 9.34 16.91
C LEU A 190 7.81 9.96 17.67
N ASN A 191 7.82 11.28 17.83
CA ASN A 191 8.87 11.97 18.58
C ASN A 191 8.86 11.54 20.05
N ASN A 192 7.68 11.48 20.68
CA ASN A 192 7.55 11.03 22.06
C ASN A 192 8.01 9.59 22.23
N LEU A 193 7.71 8.72 21.27
CA LEU A 193 8.19 7.33 21.25
C LEU A 193 9.72 7.29 21.21
N ASP A 194 10.33 7.98 20.25
CA ASP A 194 11.79 8.01 20.08
C ASP A 194 12.49 8.53 21.34
N GLU A 195 12.01 9.63 21.91
CA GLU A 195 12.53 10.18 23.18
C GLU A 195 12.34 9.20 24.33
N SER A 196 11.17 8.58 24.48
CA SER A 196 10.90 7.65 25.59
C SER A 196 11.85 6.44 25.57
N ILE A 197 12.11 5.87 24.39
CA ILE A 197 13.03 4.74 24.22
C ILE A 197 14.46 5.17 24.55
N PHE A 198 14.88 6.35 24.11
CA PHE A 198 16.20 6.88 24.39
C PHE A 198 16.43 7.11 25.90
N GLN A 199 15.46 7.77 26.56
CA GLN A 199 15.54 8.03 27.99
C GLN A 199 15.52 6.74 28.82
N GLU A 200 14.67 5.77 28.47
CA GLU A 200 14.63 4.46 29.12
C GLU A 200 15.98 3.74 29.00
N ALA A 201 16.54 3.69 27.79
CA ALA A 201 17.83 3.05 27.54
C ALA A 201 18.97 3.75 28.30
N SER A 202 18.91 5.08 28.45
CA SER A 202 19.89 5.86 29.21
C SER A 202 19.82 5.54 30.71
N LEU A 203 18.62 5.51 31.28
CA LEU A 203 18.40 5.15 32.69
C LEU A 203 18.88 3.73 33.01
N GLN A 204 18.64 2.81 32.08
CA GLN A 204 19.05 1.41 32.20
C GLN A 204 20.52 1.17 31.80
N HIS A 205 21.30 2.22 31.50
CA HIS A 205 22.69 2.13 31.08
C HIS A 205 22.91 1.15 29.91
N GLN A 206 21.98 1.13 28.95
CA GLN A 206 22.00 0.21 27.80
C GLN A 206 22.89 0.68 26.65
N PHE A 207 23.43 1.90 26.71
CA PHE A 207 24.35 2.44 25.71
C PHE A 207 25.39 3.37 26.32
N GLU A 208 26.52 3.52 25.62
CA GLU A 208 27.59 4.45 25.92
C GLU A 208 27.93 5.23 24.64
N ILE A 209 28.29 6.51 24.80
CA ILE A 209 28.75 7.38 23.69
C ILE A 209 30.22 7.71 23.99
N TYR A 210 31.11 7.38 23.04
CA TYR A 210 32.56 7.65 23.14
C TYR A 210 32.96 8.93 22.41
#